data_AF-A0A0K2STT2-F1
#
_entry.id   AF-A0A0K2STT2-F1
#
_cell.length_a   1.000
_cell.length_b   1.000
_cell.length_c   1.000
_cell.angle_alpha   90.00
_cell.angle_beta   90.00
_cell.angle_gamma   90.00
#
_symmetry.space_group_name_H-M   'P 1'
#
loop_
_entity.id
_entity.type
_entity.pdbx_description
1 polymer ?
#
loop_
_entity_poly.entity_id
_entity_poly.type
_entity_poly.pdbx_seq_one_letter_code
_entity_poly.pdbx_strand_id
1 'polypeptide(L)'
;HYACMVDLLGRAGHLEEAQKFIHKMPVEPDACVWGALLGACRIHCNIELGKSVAEHLFVIEAENAGNYVLLSNIYAAIGMWDNVAKVRTMMKDRGLRKIPGCSWIQVKKRMYTFFVRDNLHPQNKEINAMLERLDGQMKKAGYVPDTNFALHDVQKEEKEYILCSHSERQALAFGLINTCPGTPIRIIKNLRMCGDCHSAAKFISEIVGREIFMRDTHRFHYFKDGLCSCR
;
A
#
# COMPACT_ATOMS: atom_id res chain seq x y z
N HIS A 1 12.82 -18.56 -6.66
CA HIS A 1 13.52 -17.78 -7.70
C HIS A 1 12.61 -17.34 -8.84
N TYR A 2 11.72 -18.20 -9.39
CA TYR A 2 10.79 -17.82 -10.48
C TYR A 2 9.86 -16.65 -10.13
N ALA A 3 9.23 -16.67 -8.94
CA ALA A 3 8.38 -15.57 -8.49
C ALA A 3 9.11 -14.22 -8.44
N CYS A 4 10.40 -14.21 -8.10
CA CYS A 4 11.22 -12.99 -8.12
C CYS A 4 11.46 -12.48 -9.54
N MET A 5 11.66 -13.37 -10.51
CA MET A 5 11.82 -12.99 -11.92
C MET A 5 10.52 -12.41 -12.48
N VAL A 6 9.39 -13.02 -12.16
CA VAL A 6 8.06 -12.53 -12.54
C VAL A 6 7.77 -11.18 -11.88
N ASP A 7 8.08 -11.01 -10.59
CA ASP A 7 7.93 -9.71 -9.90
C ASP A 7 8.83 -8.63 -10.53
N LEU A 8 10.05 -8.98 -10.95
CA LEU A 8 10.98 -8.06 -11.62
C LEU A 8 10.44 -7.61 -13.00
N LEU A 9 10.13 -8.57 -13.88
CA LEU A 9 9.57 -8.28 -15.21
C LEU A 9 8.26 -7.52 -15.10
N GLY A 10 7.38 -7.98 -14.22
CA GLY A 10 6.08 -7.39 -13.99
C GLY A 10 6.17 -5.94 -13.50
N ARG A 11 7.06 -5.62 -12.55
CA ARG A 11 7.26 -4.23 -12.09
C ARG A 11 7.80 -3.31 -13.17
N ALA A 12 8.67 -3.83 -14.04
CA ALA A 12 9.22 -3.08 -15.16
C ALA A 12 8.22 -2.86 -16.31
N GLY A 13 6.99 -3.40 -16.21
CA GLY A 13 5.95 -3.22 -17.23
C GLY A 13 5.92 -4.32 -18.29
N HIS A 14 6.84 -5.28 -18.23
CA HIS A 14 6.94 -6.39 -19.16
C HIS A 14 5.97 -7.53 -18.80
N LEU A 15 4.67 -7.22 -18.69
CA LEU A 15 3.64 -8.18 -18.28
C LEU A 15 3.53 -9.38 -19.21
N GLU A 16 3.64 -9.17 -20.53
CA GLU A 16 3.62 -10.26 -21.50
C GLU A 16 4.83 -11.18 -21.36
N GLU A 17 6.01 -10.61 -21.13
CA GLU A 17 7.23 -11.40 -20.92
C GLU A 17 7.15 -12.18 -19.62
N ALA A 18 6.63 -11.56 -18.55
CA ALA A 18 6.37 -12.23 -17.29
C ALA A 18 5.40 -13.40 -17.47
N GLN A 19 4.32 -13.21 -18.23
CA GLN A 19 3.38 -14.29 -18.55
C GLN A 19 4.04 -15.39 -19.39
N LYS A 20 4.79 -15.05 -20.45
CA LYS A 20 5.52 -16.01 -21.27
C LYS A 20 6.55 -16.79 -20.46
N PHE A 21 7.21 -16.13 -19.50
CA PHE A 21 8.16 -16.77 -18.60
C PHE A 21 7.48 -17.83 -17.73
N ILE A 22 6.30 -17.53 -17.17
CA ILE A 22 5.50 -18.49 -16.39
C ILE A 22 5.18 -19.73 -17.22
N HIS A 23 4.69 -19.57 -18.45
CA HIS A 23 4.33 -20.69 -19.32
C HIS A 23 5.53 -21.53 -19.78
N LYS A 24 6.74 -20.98 -19.71
CA LYS A 24 7.99 -21.69 -20.05
C LYS A 24 8.68 -22.30 -18.83
N MET A 25 8.10 -22.19 -17.64
CA MET A 25 8.69 -22.78 -16.45
C MET A 25 8.76 -24.30 -16.59
N PRO A 26 9.89 -24.94 -16.18
CA PRO A 26 10.04 -26.38 -16.23
C PRO A 26 9.25 -27.11 -15.12
N VAL A 27 8.56 -26.34 -14.27
CA VAL A 27 7.78 -26.81 -13.12
C VAL A 27 6.45 -26.08 -13.09
N GLU A 28 5.42 -26.72 -12.53
CA GLU A 28 4.11 -26.10 -12.37
C GLU A 28 4.23 -24.81 -11.55
N PRO A 29 3.74 -23.66 -12.06
CA PRO A 29 3.81 -22.40 -11.34
C PRO A 29 2.89 -22.40 -10.12
N ASP A 30 3.46 -22.12 -8.95
CA ASP A 30 2.71 -22.02 -7.71
C ASP A 30 1.95 -20.68 -7.57
N ALA A 31 1.14 -20.58 -6.51
CA ALA A 31 0.39 -19.36 -6.22
C ALA A 31 1.28 -18.13 -5.98
N CYS A 32 2.52 -18.31 -5.50
CA CYS A 32 3.45 -17.19 -5.33
C CYS A 32 3.84 -16.58 -6.69
N VAL A 33 4.06 -17.40 -7.71
CA VAL A 33 4.38 -16.97 -9.07
C VAL A 33 3.21 -16.23 -9.71
N TRP A 34 2.01 -16.80 -9.65
CA TRP A 34 0.80 -16.15 -10.17
C TRP A 34 0.44 -14.87 -9.40
N GLY A 35 0.61 -14.88 -8.07
CA GLY A 35 0.41 -13.71 -7.21
C GLY A 35 1.35 -12.56 -7.54
N ALA A 36 2.61 -12.85 -7.91
CA ALA A 36 3.54 -11.83 -8.40
C ALA A 36 3.04 -11.17 -9.70
N LEU A 37 2.53 -11.95 -10.65
CA LEU A 37 1.96 -11.42 -11.89
C LEU A 37 0.67 -10.62 -11.64
N LEU A 38 -0.22 -11.08 -10.75
CA LEU A 38 -1.43 -10.34 -10.37
C LEU A 38 -1.07 -8.99 -9.73
N GLY A 39 -0.07 -8.98 -8.85
CA GLY A 39 0.47 -7.76 -8.25
C GLY A 39 1.00 -6.78 -9.30
N ALA A 40 1.63 -7.26 -10.36
CA ALA A 40 2.08 -6.45 -11.49
C ALA A 40 0.92 -5.92 -12.34
N CYS A 41 -0.10 -6.73 -12.60
CA CYS A 41 -1.32 -6.28 -13.29
C CYS A 41 -1.99 -5.11 -12.55
N ARG A 42 -1.96 -5.12 -11.22
CA ARG A 42 -2.42 -4.01 -10.37
C ARG A 42 -1.53 -2.77 -10.39
N ILE A 43 -0.27 -2.88 -10.76
CA ILE A 43 0.61 -1.71 -10.93
C ILE A 43 0.31 -1.03 -12.26
N HIS A 44 0.07 -1.82 -13.32
CA HIS A 44 -0.09 -1.33 -14.68
C HIS A 44 -1.55 -1.28 -15.16
N CYS A 45 -2.50 -1.44 -14.24
CA CYS A 45 -3.94 -1.44 -14.52
C CYS A 45 -4.38 -2.38 -15.67
N ASN A 46 -3.70 -3.54 -15.84
CA ASN A 46 -4.06 -4.50 -16.88
C ASN A 46 -5.20 -5.41 -16.40
N ILE A 47 -6.42 -5.10 -16.85
CA ILE A 47 -7.67 -5.74 -16.40
C ILE A 47 -7.75 -7.17 -16.92
N GLU A 48 -7.55 -7.36 -18.22
CA GLU A 48 -7.76 -8.65 -18.89
C GLU A 48 -6.82 -9.72 -18.30
N LEU A 49 -5.53 -9.38 -18.21
CA LEU A 49 -4.56 -10.28 -17.59
C LEU A 49 -4.81 -10.43 -16.08
N GLY A 50 -5.11 -9.33 -15.38
CA GLY A 50 -5.40 -9.35 -13.95
C GLY A 50 -6.59 -10.25 -13.59
N LYS A 51 -7.66 -10.19 -14.37
CA LYS A 51 -8.85 -11.05 -14.21
C LYS A 51 -8.50 -12.51 -14.45
N SER A 52 -7.85 -12.82 -15.58
CA SER A 52 -7.46 -14.20 -15.92
C SER A 52 -6.57 -14.83 -14.85
N VAL A 53 -5.56 -14.09 -14.37
CA VAL A 53 -4.65 -14.56 -13.31
C VAL A 53 -5.37 -14.70 -11.97
N ALA A 54 -6.28 -13.78 -11.63
CA ALA A 54 -7.06 -13.87 -10.40
C ALA A 54 -8.03 -15.06 -10.41
N GLU A 55 -8.70 -15.34 -11.53
CA GLU A 55 -9.57 -16.51 -11.69
C GLU A 55 -8.79 -17.81 -11.50
N HIS A 56 -7.57 -17.90 -12.03
CA HIS A 56 -6.68 -19.03 -11.78
C HIS A 56 -6.31 -19.14 -10.29
N LEU A 57 -5.94 -18.03 -9.64
CA LEU A 57 -5.64 -17.97 -8.21
C LEU A 57 -6.82 -18.37 -7.32
N PHE A 58 -8.06 -18.11 -7.74
CA PHE A 58 -9.26 -18.54 -7.00
C PHE A 58 -9.49 -20.05 -7.04
N VAL A 59 -8.92 -20.75 -8.02
CA VAL A 59 -8.94 -22.22 -8.08
C VAL A 59 -7.89 -22.81 -7.16
N ILE A 60 -6.65 -22.31 -7.21
CA ILE A 60 -5.52 -22.87 -6.43
C ILE A 60 -5.49 -22.42 -4.97
N GLU A 61 -5.96 -21.21 -4.67
CA GLU A 61 -6.00 -20.63 -3.33
C GLU A 61 -7.34 -19.93 -3.07
N ALA A 62 -8.43 -20.71 -3.12
CA ALA A 62 -9.79 -20.24 -2.95
C ALA A 62 -10.04 -19.41 -1.67
N GLU A 63 -9.29 -19.69 -0.61
CA GLU A 63 -9.42 -19.06 0.71
C GLU A 63 -8.50 -17.84 0.90
N ASN A 64 -7.63 -17.55 -0.06
CA ASN A 64 -6.72 -16.42 0.02
C ASN A 64 -7.44 -15.11 -0.33
N ALA A 65 -7.96 -14.42 0.69
CA ALA A 65 -8.63 -13.13 0.56
C ALA A 65 -7.78 -12.06 -0.16
N GLY A 66 -6.45 -12.17 -0.13
CA GLY A 66 -5.53 -11.23 -0.79
C GLY A 66 -5.73 -11.20 -2.31
N ASN A 67 -5.98 -12.34 -2.94
CA ASN A 67 -6.18 -12.45 -4.39
C ASN A 67 -7.45 -11.70 -4.83
N TYR A 68 -8.54 -11.85 -4.06
CA TYR A 68 -9.80 -11.15 -4.31
C TYR A 68 -9.64 -9.65 -4.11
N VAL A 69 -8.95 -9.24 -3.04
CA VAL A 69 -8.66 -7.82 -2.79
C VAL A 69 -7.82 -7.21 -3.91
N LEU A 70 -6.82 -7.92 -4.44
CA LEU A 70 -6.03 -7.43 -5.57
C LEU A 70 -6.87 -7.26 -6.84
N LEU A 71 -7.72 -8.23 -7.19
CA LEU A 71 -8.62 -8.09 -8.34
C LEU A 71 -9.61 -6.93 -8.15
N SER A 72 -10.21 -6.82 -6.98
CA SER A 72 -11.09 -5.70 -6.62
C SER A 72 -10.36 -4.35 -6.73
N ASN A 73 -9.08 -4.29 -6.37
CA ASN A 73 -8.28 -3.09 -6.47
C ASN A 73 -7.99 -2.70 -7.93
N ILE A 74 -7.77 -3.68 -8.82
CA ILE A 74 -7.61 -3.45 -10.26
C ILE A 74 -8.87 -2.80 -10.82
N TYR A 75 -10.05 -3.34 -10.51
CA TYR A 75 -11.33 -2.76 -10.95
C TYR A 75 -11.58 -1.36 -10.36
N ALA A 76 -11.27 -1.16 -9.08
CA ALA A 76 -11.46 0.12 -8.40
C ALA A 76 -10.57 1.23 -8.98
N ALA A 77 -9.35 0.90 -9.42
CA ALA A 77 -8.41 1.87 -9.99
C ALA A 77 -8.92 2.56 -11.26
N ILE A 78 -9.89 1.94 -11.94
CA ILE A 78 -10.48 2.42 -13.21
C ILE A 78 -12.00 2.66 -13.10
N GLY A 79 -12.55 2.66 -11.88
CA GLY A 79 -13.96 2.98 -11.64
C GLY A 79 -14.96 1.87 -12.01
N MET A 80 -14.54 0.62 -12.18
CA MET A 80 -15.46 -0.51 -12.43
C MET A 80 -16.14 -0.98 -11.15
N TRP A 81 -16.99 -0.14 -10.55
CA TRP A 81 -17.59 -0.38 -9.23
C TRP A 81 -18.53 -1.58 -9.17
N ASP A 82 -19.23 -1.90 -10.27
CA ASP A 82 -20.04 -3.12 -10.36
C ASP A 82 -19.18 -4.38 -10.20
N ASN A 83 -17.98 -4.39 -10.79
CA ASN A 83 -17.05 -5.50 -10.64
C ASN A 83 -16.46 -5.56 -9.23
N VAL A 84 -16.18 -4.42 -8.60
CA VAL A 84 -15.80 -4.33 -7.19
C VAL A 84 -16.88 -4.95 -6.30
N ALA A 85 -18.16 -4.63 -6.55
CA ALA A 85 -19.29 -5.18 -5.81
C ALA A 85 -19.40 -6.70 -6.00
N LYS A 86 -19.24 -7.21 -7.23
CA LYS A 86 -19.22 -8.65 -7.53
C LYS A 86 -18.14 -9.39 -6.75
N VAL A 87 -16.90 -8.89 -6.76
CA VAL A 87 -15.79 -9.50 -6.01
C VAL A 87 -16.07 -9.47 -4.49
N ARG A 88 -16.65 -8.38 -3.97
CA ARG A 88 -17.04 -8.29 -2.55
C ARG A 88 -18.10 -9.32 -2.19
N THR A 89 -19.09 -9.56 -3.05
CA THR A 89 -20.09 -10.61 -2.87
C THR A 89 -19.43 -11.98 -2.85
N MET A 90 -18.54 -12.28 -3.80
CA MET A 90 -17.78 -13.54 -3.82
C MET A 90 -16.99 -13.78 -2.53
N MET A 91 -16.35 -12.74 -1.98
CA MET A 91 -15.65 -12.83 -0.70
C MET A 91 -16.62 -13.12 0.46
N LYS A 92 -17.76 -12.43 0.49
CA LYS A 92 -18.78 -12.60 1.54
C LYS A 92 -19.37 -14.02 1.54
N ASP A 93 -19.72 -14.53 0.36
CA ASP A 93 -20.32 -15.87 0.20
C ASP A 93 -19.36 -16.98 0.65
N ARG A 94 -18.04 -16.72 0.57
CA ARG A 94 -16.98 -17.62 1.01
C ARG A 94 -16.50 -17.35 2.45
N GLY A 95 -17.10 -16.40 3.17
CA GLY A 95 -16.69 -16.02 4.52
C GLY A 95 -15.31 -15.34 4.61
N LEU A 96 -14.76 -14.88 3.49
CA LEU A 96 -13.44 -14.27 3.41
C LEU A 96 -13.44 -12.85 3.96
N ARG A 97 -12.42 -12.52 4.75
CA ARG A 97 -12.23 -11.18 5.33
C ARG A 97 -10.87 -10.62 4.92
N LYS A 98 -10.88 -9.36 4.51
CA LYS A 98 -9.64 -8.61 4.27
C LYS A 98 -8.93 -8.35 5.60
N ILE A 99 -7.62 -8.57 5.62
CA ILE A 99 -6.76 -8.15 6.73
C ILE A 99 -6.68 -6.61 6.73
N PRO A 100 -7.05 -5.93 7.84
CA PRO A 100 -6.94 -4.48 7.92
C PRO A 100 -5.47 -4.04 7.88
N GLY A 101 -5.21 -2.93 7.20
CA GLY A 101 -3.88 -2.31 7.20
C GLY A 101 -3.61 -1.62 8.53
N CYS A 102 -2.48 -1.92 9.15
CA CYS A 102 -2.00 -1.27 10.35
C CYS A 102 -0.52 -0.94 10.27
N SER A 103 -0.13 0.05 11.07
CA SER A 103 1.25 0.47 11.22
C SER A 103 1.62 0.53 12.69
N TRP A 104 2.84 0.12 13.01
CA TRP A 104 3.39 0.11 14.35
C TRP A 104 4.55 1.08 14.44
N ILE A 105 4.67 1.78 15.56
CA ILE A 105 5.79 2.66 15.87
C ILE A 105 6.27 2.44 17.30
N GLN A 106 7.59 2.47 17.49
CA GLN A 106 8.20 2.43 18.81
C GLN A 106 8.57 3.83 19.28
N VAL A 107 8.01 4.27 20.41
CA VAL A 107 8.34 5.55 21.06
C VAL A 107 8.58 5.30 22.55
N LYS A 108 9.69 5.81 23.09
CA LYS A 108 10.06 5.67 24.52
C LYS A 108 9.93 4.22 25.02
N LYS A 109 10.43 3.26 24.22
CA LYS A 109 10.39 1.80 24.48
C LYS A 109 8.98 1.17 24.51
N ARG A 110 7.93 1.89 24.10
CA ARG A 110 6.56 1.37 23.97
C ARG A 110 6.16 1.27 22.51
N MET A 111 5.41 0.22 22.18
CA MET A 111 4.84 0.01 20.86
C MET A 111 3.45 0.62 20.79
N TYR A 112 3.18 1.37 19.74
CA TYR A 112 1.88 1.94 19.41
C TYR A 112 1.42 1.39 18.08
N THR A 113 0.12 1.11 17.96
CA THR A 113 -0.49 0.56 16.75
C THR A 113 -1.51 1.55 16.22
N PHE A 114 -1.51 1.75 14.91
CA PHE A 114 -2.44 2.62 14.20
C PHE A 114 -3.19 1.82 13.14
N PHE A 115 -4.50 1.98 13.09
CA PHE A 115 -5.35 1.44 12.03
C PHE A 115 -5.95 2.57 11.20
N VAL A 116 -6.26 2.29 9.94
CA VAL A 116 -6.98 3.24 9.09
C VAL A 116 -8.31 3.59 9.77
N ARG A 117 -8.59 4.89 9.94
CA ARG A 117 -9.78 5.43 10.66
C ARG A 117 -9.83 5.09 12.15
N ASP A 118 -8.69 4.77 12.77
CA ASP A 118 -8.63 4.63 14.22
C ASP A 118 -8.80 6.01 14.88
N ASN A 119 -9.95 6.20 15.52
CA ASN A 119 -10.26 7.42 16.26
C ASN A 119 -10.10 7.29 17.77
N LEU A 120 -9.69 6.11 18.26
CA LEU A 120 -9.67 5.79 19.68
C LEU A 120 -8.37 6.20 20.37
N HIS A 121 -7.37 6.64 19.59
CA HIS A 121 -6.09 7.05 20.16
C HIS A 121 -6.23 8.31 21.03
N PRO A 122 -5.71 8.34 22.28
CA PRO A 122 -5.87 9.49 23.17
C PRO A 122 -5.36 10.82 22.61
N GLN A 123 -4.31 10.77 21.77
CA GLN A 123 -3.70 11.93 21.10
C GLN A 123 -4.20 12.16 19.66
N ASN A 124 -5.39 11.67 19.30
CA ASN A 124 -5.89 11.75 17.92
C ASN A 124 -6.00 13.20 17.42
N LYS A 125 -6.41 14.14 18.28
CA LYS A 125 -6.49 15.58 17.93
C LYS A 125 -5.12 16.14 17.51
N GLU A 126 -4.08 15.83 18.27
CA GLU A 126 -2.71 16.27 18.00
C GLU A 126 -2.15 15.61 16.75
N ILE A 127 -2.44 14.31 16.53
CA ILE A 127 -2.07 13.59 15.32
C ILE A 127 -2.71 14.24 14.09
N ASN A 128 -4.01 14.53 14.12
CA ASN A 128 -4.71 15.15 12.99
C ASN A 128 -4.18 16.56 12.69
N ALA A 129 -3.97 17.37 13.73
CA ALA A 129 -3.35 18.70 13.55
C ALA A 129 -1.94 18.61 12.94
N MET A 130 -1.15 17.62 13.34
CA MET A 130 0.16 17.35 12.74
C MET A 130 0.05 16.93 11.28
N LEU A 131 -0.91 16.06 10.95
CA LEU A 131 -1.16 15.60 9.57
C LEU A 131 -1.59 16.77 8.67
N GLU A 132 -2.51 17.62 9.12
CA GLU A 132 -2.95 18.82 8.38
C GLU A 132 -1.78 19.79 8.14
N ARG A 133 -0.95 20.00 9.15
CA ARG A 133 0.26 20.82 9.03
C ARG A 133 1.22 20.26 7.98
N LEU A 134 1.49 18.96 8.03
CA LEU A 134 2.36 18.29 7.08
C LEU A 134 1.77 18.32 5.67
N ASP A 135 0.47 18.06 5.50
CA ASP A 135 -0.20 18.13 4.19
C ASP A 135 -0.05 19.51 3.55
N GLY A 136 -0.28 20.58 4.33
CA GLY A 136 -0.09 21.95 3.87
C GLY A 136 1.37 22.27 3.48
N GLN A 137 2.35 21.76 4.24
CA GLN A 137 3.77 21.93 3.91
C GLN A 137 4.19 21.13 2.67
N MET A 138 3.72 19.89 2.55
CA MET A 138 3.97 19.02 1.41
C MET A 138 3.40 19.65 0.13
N LYS A 139 2.15 20.11 0.14
CA LYS A 139 1.51 20.75 -1.02
C LYS A 139 2.27 21.99 -1.47
N LYS A 140 2.78 22.81 -0.55
CA LYS A 140 3.66 23.96 -0.87
C LYS A 140 5.00 23.54 -1.49
N ALA A 141 5.51 22.37 -1.12
CA ALA A 141 6.72 21.79 -1.70
C ALA A 141 6.49 21.06 -3.04
N GLY A 142 5.25 21.04 -3.55
CA GLY A 142 4.90 20.42 -4.84
C GLY A 142 4.42 18.97 -4.75
N TYR A 143 4.11 18.47 -3.56
CA TYR A 143 3.45 17.16 -3.41
C TYR A 143 2.02 17.22 -3.99
N VAL A 144 1.73 16.27 -4.87
CA VAL A 144 0.40 16.04 -5.44
C VAL A 144 -0.09 14.67 -4.99
N PRO A 145 -1.21 14.58 -4.24
CA PRO A 145 -1.78 13.30 -3.84
C PRO A 145 -2.15 12.43 -5.05
N ASP A 146 -1.67 11.18 -5.05
CA ASP A 146 -2.05 10.22 -6.09
C ASP A 146 -3.31 9.46 -5.66
N THR A 147 -4.46 10.00 -6.09
CA THR A 147 -5.79 9.47 -5.74
C THR A 147 -6.09 8.11 -6.33
N ASN A 148 -5.25 7.57 -7.23
CA ASN A 148 -5.34 6.18 -7.69
C ASN A 148 -5.05 5.19 -6.55
N PHE A 149 -4.37 5.62 -5.49
CA PHE A 149 -4.17 4.80 -4.28
C PHE A 149 -5.35 4.85 -3.30
N ALA A 150 -6.36 5.69 -3.55
CA ALA A 150 -7.60 5.76 -2.79
C ALA A 150 -8.72 5.01 -3.54
N LEU A 151 -8.77 3.70 -3.35
CA LEU A 151 -9.65 2.76 -4.06
C LEU A 151 -11.09 2.72 -3.50
N HIS A 152 -11.69 3.91 -3.34
CA HIS A 152 -13.05 4.09 -2.84
C HIS A 152 -13.86 4.91 -3.84
N ASP A 153 -15.16 4.59 -3.97
CA ASP A 153 -16.09 5.33 -4.81
C ASP A 153 -16.59 6.58 -4.07
N VAL A 154 -15.72 7.59 -4.01
CA VAL A 154 -15.94 8.86 -3.33
C VAL A 154 -15.33 10.00 -4.14
N GLN A 155 -15.75 11.23 -3.82
CA GLN A 155 -15.23 12.44 -4.46
C GLN A 155 -13.73 12.63 -4.22
N LYS A 156 -13.09 13.41 -5.08
CA LYS A 156 -11.63 13.59 -5.09
C LYS A 156 -11.10 14.09 -3.74
N GLU A 157 -11.80 15.03 -3.13
CA GLU A 157 -11.44 15.64 -1.85
C GLU A 157 -11.45 14.58 -0.73
N GLU A 158 -12.44 13.70 -0.74
CA GLU A 158 -12.54 12.58 0.20
C GLU A 158 -11.43 11.55 -0.07
N LYS A 159 -11.04 11.31 -1.33
CA LYS A 159 -9.89 10.45 -1.66
C LYS A 159 -8.58 11.00 -1.08
N GLU A 160 -8.35 12.30 -1.21
CA GLU A 160 -7.16 12.96 -0.61
C GLU A 160 -7.16 12.81 0.92
N TYR A 161 -8.32 13.01 1.55
CA TYR A 161 -8.48 12.80 2.99
C TYR A 161 -8.19 11.35 3.40
N ILE A 162 -8.71 10.37 2.65
CA ILE A 162 -8.43 8.94 2.90
C ILE A 162 -6.93 8.67 2.86
N LEU A 163 -6.20 9.18 1.86
CA LEU A 163 -4.74 9.02 1.77
C LEU A 163 -4.03 9.62 2.98
N CYS A 164 -4.46 10.81 3.42
CA CYS A 164 -3.93 11.46 4.62
C CYS A 164 -4.16 10.64 5.89
N SER A 165 -5.27 9.91 5.94
CA SER A 165 -5.66 9.05 7.07
C SER A 165 -5.00 7.66 7.11
N HIS A 166 -4.10 7.34 6.16
CA HIS A 166 -3.38 6.07 6.17
C HIS A 166 -2.56 5.88 7.45
N SER A 167 -2.53 4.64 7.96
CA SER A 167 -1.93 4.33 9.26
C SER A 167 -0.42 4.64 9.33
N GLU A 168 0.30 4.58 8.20
CA GLU A 168 1.71 4.99 8.14
C GLU A 168 1.88 6.47 8.46
N ARG A 169 0.98 7.31 7.92
CA ARG A 169 1.03 8.76 8.14
C ARG A 169 0.67 9.09 9.58
N GLN A 170 -0.35 8.43 10.13
CA GLN A 170 -0.72 8.58 11.54
C GLN A 170 0.44 8.18 12.47
N ALA A 171 1.07 7.03 12.22
CA ALA A 171 2.23 6.58 12.99
C ALA A 171 3.41 7.56 12.86
N LEU A 172 3.66 8.10 11.67
CA LEU A 172 4.70 9.10 11.44
C LEU A 172 4.43 10.41 12.17
N ALA A 173 3.21 10.94 12.08
CA ALA A 173 2.77 12.12 12.82
C ALA A 173 2.90 11.92 14.34
N PHE A 174 2.44 10.78 14.86
CA PHE A 174 2.60 10.41 16.25
C PHE A 174 4.08 10.37 16.68
N GLY A 175 4.94 9.78 15.85
CA GLY A 175 6.38 9.76 16.06
C GLY A 175 6.97 11.16 16.15
N LEU A 176 6.59 12.05 15.24
CA LEU A 176 7.05 13.45 15.22
C LEU A 176 6.64 14.22 16.47
N ILE A 177 5.41 14.01 16.96
CA ILE A 177 4.90 14.68 18.17
C ILE A 177 5.63 14.21 19.44
N ASN A 178 5.91 12.91 19.54
CA ASN A 178 6.33 12.31 20.81
C ASN A 178 7.85 12.08 20.94
N THR A 179 8.65 12.61 20.02
CA THR A 179 10.11 12.49 20.02
C THR A 179 10.80 13.81 19.67
N CYS A 180 12.01 14.02 20.18
CA CYS A 180 12.76 15.25 19.94
C CYS A 180 13.13 15.41 18.45
N PRO A 181 13.26 16.67 17.96
CA PRO A 181 13.85 16.95 16.65
C PRO A 181 15.16 16.18 16.42
N GLY A 182 15.40 15.73 15.20
CA GLY A 182 16.58 14.91 14.84
C GLY A 182 16.52 13.43 15.26
N THR A 183 15.58 13.01 16.12
CA THR A 183 15.46 11.59 16.49
C THR A 183 15.03 10.75 15.27
N PRO A 184 15.59 9.56 14.99
CA PRO A 184 15.08 8.72 13.91
C PRO A 184 13.68 8.16 14.21
N ILE A 185 12.80 8.08 13.20
CA ILE A 185 11.47 7.46 13.31
C ILE A 185 11.52 6.05 12.72
N ARG A 186 10.92 5.07 13.39
CA ARG A 186 10.90 3.67 12.96
C ARG A 186 9.48 3.13 12.95
N ILE A 187 8.99 2.75 11.78
CA ILE A 187 7.62 2.28 11.56
C ILE A 187 7.64 0.91 10.86
N ILE A 188 6.72 0.03 11.22
CA ILE A 188 6.49 -1.26 10.56
C ILE A 188 5.04 -1.29 10.06
N LYS A 189 4.80 -1.81 8.85
CA LYS A 189 3.49 -1.97 8.25
C LYS A 189 3.23 -3.43 7.88
N ASN A 190 2.01 -3.91 8.13
CA ASN A 190 1.62 -5.30 7.82
C ASN A 190 1.19 -5.53 6.36
N LEU A 191 1.08 -4.46 5.58
CA LEU A 191 0.77 -4.50 4.15
C LEU A 191 1.88 -3.76 3.39
N ARG A 192 1.93 -3.94 2.08
CA ARG A 192 2.79 -3.13 1.21
C ARG A 192 2.43 -1.65 1.37
N MET A 193 3.45 -0.79 1.42
CA MET A 193 3.24 0.66 1.41
C MET A 193 2.63 1.10 0.07
N CYS A 194 1.61 1.97 0.09
CA CYS A 194 1.08 2.54 -1.14
C CYS A 194 2.05 3.58 -1.73
N GLY A 195 1.99 3.81 -3.03
CA GLY A 195 2.90 4.73 -3.72
C GLY A 195 2.75 6.17 -3.23
N ASP A 196 1.53 6.58 -2.90
CA ASP A 196 1.27 7.90 -2.33
C ASP A 196 1.89 8.09 -0.93
N CYS A 197 1.73 7.14 0.01
CA CYS A 197 2.40 7.20 1.32
C CYS A 197 3.91 7.19 1.19
N HIS A 198 4.43 6.46 0.22
CA HIS A 198 5.85 6.43 -0.08
C HIS A 198 6.37 7.79 -0.57
N SER A 199 5.64 8.45 -1.47
CA SER A 199 5.95 9.83 -1.89
C SER A 199 5.82 10.82 -0.73
N ALA A 200 4.75 10.74 0.07
CA ALA A 200 4.56 11.60 1.23
C ALA A 200 5.71 11.44 2.26
N ALA A 201 6.17 10.22 2.53
CA ALA A 201 7.29 9.97 3.44
C ALA A 201 8.59 10.65 2.98
N LYS A 202 8.84 10.73 1.66
CA LYS A 202 9.96 11.49 1.09
C LYS A 202 9.83 12.97 1.43
N PHE A 203 8.72 13.61 1.07
CA PHE A 203 8.49 15.02 1.37
C PHE A 203 8.59 15.31 2.88
N ILE A 204 7.98 14.46 3.71
CA ILE A 204 8.03 14.63 5.16
C ILE A 204 9.47 14.55 5.67
N SER A 205 10.29 13.61 5.18
CA SER A 205 11.70 13.48 5.59
C SER A 205 12.51 14.76 5.34
N GLU A 206 12.25 15.44 4.22
CA GLU A 206 12.87 16.72 3.85
C GLU A 206 12.34 17.86 4.74
N ILE A 207 11.02 18.00 4.84
CA ILE A 207 10.35 19.06 5.60
C ILE A 207 10.76 19.08 7.08
N VAL A 208 10.87 17.89 7.68
CA VAL A 208 11.16 17.77 9.12
C VAL A 208 12.66 17.57 9.40
N GLY A 209 13.47 17.34 8.37
CA GLY A 209 14.91 17.06 8.50
C GLY A 209 15.20 15.84 9.37
N ARG A 210 14.44 14.74 9.23
CA ARG A 210 14.63 13.53 10.04
C ARG A 210 14.70 12.28 9.18
N GLU A 211 15.51 11.34 9.65
CA GLU A 211 15.57 9.99 9.13
C GLU A 211 14.32 9.20 9.51
N ILE A 212 13.69 8.59 8.50
CA ILE A 212 12.50 7.76 8.67
C ILE A 212 12.79 6.37 8.11
N PHE A 213 12.69 5.37 8.97
CA PHE A 213 12.82 3.96 8.63
C PHE A 213 11.42 3.35 8.61
N MET A 214 11.00 2.81 7.47
CA MET A 214 9.75 2.09 7.36
C MET A 214 9.98 0.68 6.80
N ARG A 215 9.47 -0.35 7.47
CA ARG A 215 9.44 -1.73 6.95
C ARG A 215 8.03 -2.07 6.52
N ASP A 216 7.84 -2.48 5.27
CA ASP A 216 6.59 -3.09 4.82
C ASP A 216 6.78 -4.59 4.54
N THR A 217 5.78 -5.24 3.95
CA THR A 217 5.84 -6.68 3.63
C THR A 217 6.85 -7.03 2.54
N HIS A 218 7.33 -6.06 1.77
CA HIS A 218 8.26 -6.28 0.66
C HIS A 218 9.69 -5.90 0.99
N ARG A 219 9.91 -4.75 1.64
CA ARG A 219 11.25 -4.19 1.82
C ARG A 219 11.34 -3.19 2.96
N PHE A 220 12.58 -2.76 3.21
CA PHE A 220 12.89 -1.62 4.05
C PHE A 220 13.02 -0.37 3.19
N HIS A 221 12.40 0.70 3.65
CA HIS A 221 12.49 2.04 3.09
C HIS A 221 13.24 2.90 4.11
N TYR A 222 14.31 3.54 3.67
CA TYR A 222 15.00 4.57 4.45
C TYR A 222 14.81 5.89 3.73
N PHE A 223 14.10 6.81 4.38
CA PHE A 223 13.83 8.14 3.87
C PHE A 223 14.70 9.17 4.56
N LYS A 224 15.34 10.01 3.75
CA LYS A 224 16.20 11.11 4.18
C LYS A 224 16.30 12.13 3.06
N ASP A 225 16.21 13.41 3.40
CA ASP A 225 16.40 14.54 2.49
C ASP A 225 15.59 14.41 1.18
N GLY A 226 14.33 13.96 1.28
CA GLY A 226 13.44 13.83 0.11
C GLY A 226 13.64 12.56 -0.70
N LEU A 227 14.55 11.67 -0.31
CA LEU A 227 14.90 10.46 -1.06
C LEU A 227 14.52 9.19 -0.31
N CYS A 228 14.31 8.09 -1.04
CA CYS A 228 14.18 6.73 -0.48
C CYS A 228 15.36 5.88 -0.93
N SER A 229 15.85 4.99 -0.06
CA SER A 229 16.85 3.97 -0.41
C SER A 229 16.38 2.93 -1.44
N CYS A 230 15.07 2.80 -1.60
CA CYS A 230 14.45 1.91 -2.56
C CYS A 230 14.62 2.49 -3.98
N ARG A 231 15.55 1.91 -4.73
CA ARG A 231 15.71 2.11 -6.17
C ARG A 231 14.83 1.13 -6.94
#